data_AF-A0A6M5ZZT3-F1
#
_entry.id   AF-A0A6M5ZZT3-F1
#
_cell.length_a   1.000
_cell.length_b   1.000
_cell.length_c   1.000
_cell.angle_alpha   90.00
_cell.angle_beta   90.00
_cell.angle_gamma   90.00
#
_symmetry.space_group_name_H-M   'P 1'
#
loop_
_entity.id
_entity.type
_entity.pdbx_description
1 polymer ?
#
loop_
_entity_poly.entity_id
_entity_poly.type
_entity_poly.pdbx_seq_one_letter_code
_entity_poly.pdbx_strand_id
1 'polypeptide(L)'
;MSILDDIRTIGLKMKNEQASLKEIILESSRIDVSDEQVDGLDRLIYNHCLNKKTLSDFFGKSRNTFSRILSELHEKKVIGEPIFQNKSHLYTRWDVQKIMEAMGTTQYRDMYLPRVIVTENHKGGTGKSTTTATLATAAALDLNLNARICVIDLDPQGSLGNNLIHSTSDDSVYLTITDVLLSDIEDNDFTQYLKQGYTEEQIIGEMAFSTHLPNMDVITAFPTDDRFTDKYWSLDKEARFKLLTRFRDLVIPVLKEKYDLIFIDTPPQDSPIIWSTNEAADAILVPITPREYDFASTTNYMITISDRLEQLPSKGENIKWINVLAVNVDDRSQHEIRTLNKLVRTVRDRFMTTNIKHSEAFVAAAEKGRTVLDIKKSEELCSSKQYDIAEMSVQSVYQQLINEIKSFSVREDSK
;
A
#
# COMPACT_ATOMS: atom_id res chain seq x y z
N MET A 1 -22.02 -40.69 -8.49
CA MET A 1 -21.26 -39.56 -7.90
C MET A 1 -22.26 -38.74 -7.11
N SER A 2 -21.98 -38.38 -5.86
CA SER A 2 -22.93 -37.59 -5.07
C SER A 2 -22.82 -36.11 -5.46
N ILE A 3 -23.88 -35.34 -5.24
CA ILE A 3 -23.84 -33.88 -5.48
C ILE A 3 -22.72 -33.19 -4.68
N LEU A 4 -22.31 -33.76 -3.54
CA LEU A 4 -21.19 -33.26 -2.73
C LEU A 4 -19.83 -33.50 -3.42
N ASP A 5 -19.67 -34.64 -4.08
CA ASP A 5 -18.47 -34.96 -4.85
C ASP A 5 -18.38 -34.08 -6.10
N ASP A 6 -19.52 -33.79 -6.73
CA ASP A 6 -19.61 -32.87 -7.88
C ASP A 6 -19.26 -31.44 -7.46
N ILE A 7 -19.83 -30.93 -6.36
CA ILE A 7 -19.50 -29.60 -5.81
C ILE A 7 -18.00 -29.53 -5.46
N ARG A 8 -17.45 -30.56 -4.81
CA ARG A 8 -16.02 -30.60 -4.47
C ARG A 8 -15.16 -30.61 -5.72
N THR A 9 -15.54 -31.38 -6.73
CA THR A 9 -14.84 -31.46 -8.02
C THR A 9 -14.91 -30.14 -8.78
N ILE A 10 -16.06 -29.45 -8.77
CA ILE A 10 -16.22 -28.11 -9.33
C ILE A 10 -15.32 -27.12 -8.59
N GLY A 11 -15.34 -27.13 -7.25
CA GLY A 11 -14.47 -26.27 -6.43
C GLY A 11 -12.98 -26.52 -6.68
N LEU A 12 -12.57 -27.79 -6.84
CA LEU A 12 -11.19 -28.15 -7.20
C LEU A 12 -10.82 -27.71 -8.61
N LYS A 13 -11.73 -27.81 -9.59
CA LYS A 13 -11.51 -27.30 -10.95
C LYS A 13 -11.39 -25.77 -10.99
N MET A 14 -12.26 -25.05 -10.29
CA MET A 14 -12.19 -23.59 -10.15
C MET A 14 -10.90 -23.17 -9.42
N LYS A 15 -10.50 -23.90 -8.38
CA LYS A 15 -9.24 -23.65 -7.66
C LYS A 15 -8.01 -23.90 -8.53
N ASN A 16 -8.07 -24.88 -9.44
CA ASN A 16 -7.01 -25.14 -10.42
C ASN A 16 -6.98 -24.10 -11.56
N GLU A 17 -8.10 -23.46 -11.91
CA GLU A 17 -8.09 -22.27 -12.79
C GLU A 17 -7.57 -21.03 -12.05
N GLN A 18 -7.83 -20.92 -10.75
CA GLN A 18 -7.21 -19.93 -9.86
C GLN A 18 -5.77 -20.30 -9.44
N ALA A 19 -5.18 -21.37 -9.99
CA ALA A 19 -3.98 -21.98 -9.44
C ALA A 19 -2.89 -20.93 -9.14
N SER A 20 -2.62 -20.86 -7.83
CA SER A 20 -1.49 -20.25 -7.16
C SER A 20 -1.19 -18.82 -7.58
N LEU A 21 -1.59 -17.83 -6.77
CA LEU A 21 -1.08 -16.46 -6.89
C LEU A 21 0.47 -16.42 -6.96
N LYS A 22 1.16 -17.41 -6.37
CA LYS A 22 2.62 -17.57 -6.52
C LYS A 22 3.02 -17.94 -7.96
N GLU A 23 2.27 -18.79 -8.64
CA GLU A 23 2.42 -19.05 -10.07
C GLU A 23 2.06 -17.81 -10.89
N ILE A 24 1.00 -17.06 -10.53
CA ILE A 24 0.66 -15.78 -11.19
C ILE A 24 1.75 -14.73 -10.99
N ILE A 25 2.37 -14.61 -9.81
CA ILE A 25 3.48 -13.69 -9.57
C ILE A 25 4.74 -14.13 -10.34
N LEU A 26 4.99 -15.44 -10.40
CA LEU A 26 6.08 -16.01 -11.21
C LEU A 26 5.80 -15.84 -12.72
N GLU A 27 4.56 -15.97 -13.17
CA GLU A 27 4.14 -15.80 -14.57
C GLU A 27 4.07 -14.32 -14.97
N SER A 28 3.54 -13.42 -14.12
CA SER A 28 3.49 -11.98 -14.37
C SER A 28 4.89 -11.37 -14.46
N SER A 29 5.85 -11.91 -13.70
CA SER A 29 7.27 -11.58 -13.85
C SER A 29 7.95 -12.18 -15.09
N ARG A 30 7.31 -13.16 -15.76
CA ARG A 30 7.78 -13.85 -16.98
C ARG A 30 7.04 -13.41 -18.26
N ILE A 31 5.89 -12.74 -18.15
CA ILE A 31 5.14 -12.26 -19.32
C ILE A 31 5.85 -11.03 -19.89
N ASP A 32 6.63 -11.35 -20.91
CA ASP A 32 7.32 -10.49 -21.86
C ASP A 32 6.38 -9.47 -22.54
N VAL A 33 6.86 -8.23 -22.55
CA VAL A 33 6.92 -7.29 -23.67
C VAL A 33 5.94 -7.55 -24.82
N SER A 34 4.74 -6.96 -24.75
CA SER A 34 4.15 -6.30 -25.91
C SER A 34 3.04 -5.33 -25.49
N ASP A 35 3.04 -4.14 -26.10
CA ASP A 35 2.21 -2.95 -25.86
C ASP A 35 2.50 -2.10 -24.59
N GLU A 36 3.40 -2.53 -23.71
CA GLU A 36 3.74 -1.82 -22.47
C GLU A 36 5.13 -1.16 -22.40
N GLN A 37 5.90 -1.17 -23.50
CA GLN A 37 7.19 -0.47 -23.54
C GLN A 37 7.13 0.84 -24.34
N VAL A 38 7.72 1.89 -23.77
CA VAL A 38 7.96 3.16 -24.46
C VAL A 38 9.44 3.25 -24.75
N ASP A 39 9.80 3.07 -26.02
CA ASP A 39 11.19 3.16 -26.50
C ASP A 39 12.18 2.26 -25.71
N GLY A 40 11.73 1.05 -25.36
CA GLY A 40 12.53 0.02 -24.66
C GLY A 40 12.55 0.14 -23.13
N LEU A 41 11.82 1.10 -22.55
CA LEU A 41 11.58 1.21 -21.11
C LEU A 41 10.15 0.79 -20.78
N ASP A 42 9.97 0.12 -19.64
CA ASP A 42 8.66 -0.15 -19.08
C ASP A 42 7.82 1.14 -18.95
N ARG A 43 6.59 1.14 -19.45
CA ARG A 43 5.68 2.30 -19.45
C ARG A 43 5.43 2.82 -18.03
N LEU A 44 5.32 1.95 -17.04
CA LEU A 44 5.07 2.31 -15.66
C LEU A 44 6.27 3.08 -15.09
N ILE A 45 7.50 2.62 -15.35
CA ILE A 45 8.72 3.36 -15.01
C ILE A 45 8.80 4.68 -15.77
N TYR A 46 8.51 4.65 -17.08
CA TYR A 46 8.52 5.82 -17.95
C TYR A 46 7.58 6.92 -17.44
N ASN A 47 6.36 6.56 -17.04
CA ASN A 47 5.34 7.48 -16.57
C ASN A 47 5.79 8.29 -15.33
N HIS A 48 6.72 7.76 -14.53
CA HIS A 48 7.23 8.43 -13.34
C HIS A 48 8.58 9.11 -13.51
N CYS A 49 9.12 9.12 -14.72
CA CYS A 49 10.36 9.83 -15.01
C CYS A 49 10.18 11.34 -14.85
N LEU A 50 11.19 12.00 -14.29
CA LEU A 50 11.21 13.44 -14.11
C LEU A 50 12.16 14.08 -15.10
N ASN A 51 11.72 15.19 -15.70
CA ASN A 51 12.60 15.99 -16.53
C ASN A 51 13.48 16.90 -15.68
N LYS A 52 14.56 17.37 -16.30
CA LYS A 52 15.51 18.30 -15.69
C LYS A 52 14.89 19.59 -15.13
N LYS A 53 13.82 20.11 -15.74
CA LYS A 53 13.15 21.33 -15.26
C LYS A 53 12.51 21.05 -13.89
N THR A 54 11.71 19.99 -13.80
CA THR A 54 11.03 19.59 -12.55
C THR A 54 12.04 19.38 -11.42
N LEU A 55 13.14 18.69 -11.69
CA LEU A 55 14.20 18.48 -10.70
C LEU A 55 14.90 19.78 -10.30
N SER A 56 15.26 20.63 -11.26
CA SER A 56 15.88 21.93 -10.98
C SER A 56 14.98 22.81 -10.11
N ASP A 57 13.68 22.82 -10.38
CA ASP A 57 12.67 23.55 -9.62
C ASP A 57 12.54 22.99 -8.19
N PHE A 58 12.49 21.66 -8.04
CA PHE A 58 12.46 20.98 -6.73
C PHE A 58 13.68 21.31 -5.86
N PHE A 59 14.89 21.24 -6.40
CA PHE A 59 16.11 21.57 -5.65
C PHE A 59 16.34 23.08 -5.46
N GLY A 60 15.45 23.94 -5.98
CA GLY A 60 15.60 25.40 -5.91
C GLY A 60 16.89 25.90 -6.58
N LYS A 61 17.36 25.23 -7.64
CA LYS A 61 18.58 25.60 -8.37
C LYS A 61 18.23 26.17 -9.74
N SER A 62 19.08 27.09 -10.23
CA SER A 62 18.98 27.52 -11.63
C SER A 62 19.30 26.37 -12.58
N ARG A 63 18.68 26.35 -13.76
CA ARG A 63 18.88 25.27 -14.75
C ARG A 63 20.35 25.03 -15.09
N ASN A 64 21.16 26.10 -15.20
CA ASN A 64 22.58 25.98 -15.51
C ASN A 64 23.36 25.32 -14.37
N THR A 65 23.07 25.72 -13.12
CA THR A 65 23.70 25.11 -11.95
C THR A 65 23.33 23.65 -11.83
N PHE A 66 22.04 23.33 -11.99
CA PHE A 66 21.57 21.95 -11.92
C PHE A 66 22.12 21.10 -13.08
N SER A 67 22.32 21.68 -14.26
CA SER A 67 23.02 21.02 -15.38
C SER A 67 24.41 20.55 -14.99
N ARG A 68 25.19 21.43 -14.36
CA ARG A 68 26.55 21.11 -13.93
C ARG A 68 26.56 20.00 -12.88
N ILE A 69 25.63 20.07 -11.92
CA ILE A 69 25.48 19.03 -10.89
C ILE A 69 25.19 17.67 -11.55
N LEU A 70 24.23 17.62 -12.49
CA LEU A 70 23.92 16.38 -13.19
C LEU A 70 25.13 15.84 -13.98
N SER A 71 25.85 16.70 -14.69
CA SER A 71 27.09 16.31 -15.39
C SER A 71 28.13 15.72 -14.43
N GLU A 72 28.36 16.35 -13.28
CA GLU A 72 29.28 15.83 -12.26
C GLU A 72 28.81 14.46 -11.71
N LEU A 73 27.50 14.24 -11.55
CA LEU A 73 26.95 12.96 -11.10
C LEU A 73 27.07 11.86 -12.16
N HIS A 74 26.90 12.18 -13.45
CA HIS A 74 27.15 11.24 -14.55
C HIS A 74 28.64 10.87 -14.65
N GLU A 75 29.54 11.88 -14.58
CA GLU A 75 30.99 11.65 -14.60
C GLU A 75 31.45 10.73 -13.46
N LYS A 76 30.86 10.89 -12.27
CA LYS A 76 31.09 10.02 -11.11
C LYS A 76 30.35 8.69 -11.16
N LYS A 77 29.54 8.44 -12.20
CA LYS A 77 28.70 7.24 -12.37
C LYS A 77 27.74 6.99 -11.20
N VAL A 78 27.30 8.07 -10.52
CA VAL A 78 26.27 7.99 -9.48
C VAL A 78 24.92 7.68 -10.11
N ILE A 79 24.59 8.35 -11.22
CA ILE A 79 23.36 8.13 -11.99
C ILE A 79 23.66 7.60 -13.38
N GLY A 80 22.70 6.86 -13.96
CA GLY A 80 22.80 6.34 -15.32
C GLY A 80 22.67 7.44 -16.37
N GLU A 81 22.86 7.12 -17.64
CA GLU A 81 22.56 8.07 -18.73
C GLU A 81 21.07 8.39 -18.76
N PRO A 82 20.69 9.66 -18.99
CA PRO A 82 19.28 10.05 -19.03
C PRO A 82 18.59 9.46 -20.26
N ILE A 83 17.31 9.14 -20.13
CA ILE A 83 16.47 8.75 -21.25
C ILE A 83 16.18 10.00 -22.08
N PHE A 84 16.55 9.99 -23.36
CA PHE A 84 16.33 11.12 -24.25
C PHE A 84 15.06 10.93 -25.07
N GLN A 85 14.03 11.73 -24.79
CA GLN A 85 12.76 11.64 -25.50
C GLN A 85 12.08 13.00 -25.61
N ASN A 86 11.40 13.28 -26.72
CA ASN A 86 10.69 14.54 -26.96
C ASN A 86 11.56 15.79 -26.66
N LYS A 87 12.85 15.73 -27.04
CA LYS A 87 13.86 16.78 -26.79
C LYS A 87 14.12 17.07 -25.31
N SER A 88 13.74 16.15 -24.43
CA SER A 88 13.91 16.24 -22.98
C SER A 88 14.75 15.09 -22.45
N HIS A 89 15.58 15.40 -21.45
CA HIS A 89 16.29 14.40 -20.67
C HIS A 89 15.41 14.01 -19.48
N LEU A 90 15.09 12.72 -19.40
CA LEU A 90 14.25 12.11 -18.40
C LEU A 90 15.11 11.25 -17.47
N TYR A 91 14.82 11.35 -16.18
CA TYR A 91 15.50 10.61 -15.12
C TYR A 91 14.50 9.70 -14.42
N THR A 92 14.86 8.43 -14.28
CA THR A 92 13.99 7.46 -13.59
C THR A 92 13.89 7.80 -12.11
N ARG A 93 12.90 7.24 -11.41
CA ARG A 93 12.79 7.44 -9.96
C ARG A 93 14.04 6.92 -9.22
N TRP A 94 14.70 5.87 -9.71
CA TRP A 94 15.98 5.41 -9.17
C TRP A 94 17.09 6.46 -9.31
N ASP A 95 17.23 7.09 -10.47
CA ASP A 95 18.18 8.19 -10.66
C ASP A 95 17.85 9.36 -9.72
N VAL A 96 16.57 9.70 -9.58
CA VAL A 96 16.11 10.77 -8.71
C VAL A 96 16.48 10.50 -7.24
N GLN A 97 16.31 9.27 -6.74
CA GLN A 97 16.72 8.91 -5.38
C GLN A 97 18.22 9.11 -5.18
N LYS A 98 19.05 8.65 -6.12
CA LYS A 98 20.51 8.84 -6.06
C LYS A 98 20.93 10.32 -6.13
N ILE A 99 20.21 11.13 -6.92
CA ILE A 99 20.42 12.58 -6.97
C ILE A 99 20.06 13.21 -5.61
N MET A 100 18.92 12.84 -5.03
CA MET A 100 18.49 13.34 -3.71
C MET A 100 19.49 12.98 -2.62
N GLU A 101 20.01 11.75 -2.61
CA GLU A 101 21.05 11.30 -1.69
C GLU A 101 22.34 12.11 -1.88
N ALA A 102 22.83 12.25 -3.12
CA ALA A 102 24.03 13.03 -3.42
C ALA A 102 23.87 14.53 -3.09
N MET A 103 22.63 15.03 -3.11
CA MET A 103 22.29 16.41 -2.76
C MET A 103 22.02 16.62 -1.27
N GLY A 104 22.00 15.54 -0.47
CA GLY A 104 21.73 15.60 0.97
C GLY A 104 20.31 16.03 1.31
N THR A 105 19.31 15.64 0.50
CA THR A 105 17.91 15.93 0.78
C THR A 105 17.46 15.28 2.08
N THR A 106 16.80 16.05 2.94
CA THR A 106 16.20 15.54 4.20
C THR A 106 15.26 14.36 3.91
N GLN A 107 15.39 13.31 4.70
CA GLN A 107 14.55 12.13 4.65
C GLN A 107 13.46 12.21 5.71
N TYR A 108 12.36 11.48 5.52
CA TYR A 108 11.30 11.38 6.53
C TYR A 108 11.85 10.97 7.91
N ARG A 109 12.73 9.95 7.93
CA ARG A 109 13.33 9.38 9.15
C ARG A 109 14.08 10.39 10.00
N ASP A 110 14.58 11.47 9.40
CA ASP A 110 15.39 12.47 10.07
C ASP A 110 14.54 13.31 11.04
N MET A 111 13.24 13.43 10.73
CA MET A 111 12.30 14.31 11.44
C MET A 111 11.19 13.55 12.15
N TYR A 112 10.86 12.35 11.65
CA TYR A 112 9.65 11.62 12.06
C TYR A 112 9.94 10.15 12.41
N LEU A 113 9.12 9.60 13.30
CA LEU A 113 9.08 8.19 13.66
C LEU A 113 8.30 7.38 12.63
N PRO A 114 8.70 6.13 12.34
CA PRO A 114 7.95 5.26 11.45
C PRO A 114 6.52 4.98 11.93
N ARG A 115 5.56 4.90 11.00
CA ARG A 115 4.13 4.68 11.31
C ARG A 115 3.49 3.56 10.51
N VAL A 116 2.63 2.80 11.19
CA VAL A 116 1.74 1.79 10.59
C VAL A 116 0.35 2.38 10.39
N ILE A 117 -0.10 2.45 9.14
CA ILE A 117 -1.38 3.04 8.72
C ILE A 117 -2.23 1.92 8.12
N VAL A 118 -3.34 1.60 8.78
CA VAL A 118 -4.23 0.51 8.39
C VAL A 118 -5.46 1.08 7.71
N THR A 119 -5.81 0.57 6.54
CA THR A 119 -7.08 0.88 5.89
C THR A 119 -8.09 -0.23 6.22
N GLU A 120 -9.12 0.08 7.02
CA GLU A 120 -10.09 -0.90 7.49
C GLU A 120 -11.55 -0.44 7.30
N ASN A 121 -12.40 -1.36 6.83
CA ASN A 121 -13.85 -1.26 6.82
C ASN A 121 -14.46 -2.65 6.57
N HIS A 122 -15.43 -3.06 7.40
CA HIS A 122 -16.11 -4.37 7.37
C HIS A 122 -17.10 -4.55 6.21
N LYS A 123 -17.12 -3.62 5.25
CA LYS A 123 -17.89 -3.74 4.01
C LYS A 123 -16.97 -3.95 2.81
N GLY A 124 -17.24 -5.00 2.05
CA GLY A 124 -16.61 -5.26 0.75
C GLY A 124 -16.94 -4.17 -0.27
N GLY A 125 -15.99 -3.87 -1.17
CA GLY A 125 -16.20 -2.88 -2.24
C GLY A 125 -16.22 -1.41 -1.78
N THR A 126 -15.74 -1.10 -0.58
CA THR A 126 -15.62 0.26 -0.03
C THR A 126 -14.38 1.02 -0.51
N GLY A 127 -13.57 0.41 -1.38
CA GLY A 127 -12.37 1.03 -1.95
C GLY A 127 -11.13 0.95 -1.06
N LYS A 128 -11.05 0.01 -0.11
CA LYS A 128 -9.88 -0.17 0.78
C LYS A 128 -8.57 -0.35 0.01
N SER A 129 -8.44 -1.41 -0.78
CA SER A 129 -7.24 -1.73 -1.55
C SER A 129 -6.83 -0.59 -2.49
N THR A 130 -7.80 -0.02 -3.21
CA THR A 130 -7.56 1.14 -4.08
C THR A 130 -7.06 2.35 -3.30
N THR A 131 -7.65 2.63 -2.13
CA THR A 131 -7.25 3.75 -1.26
C THR A 131 -5.85 3.51 -0.69
N THR A 132 -5.57 2.32 -0.15
CA THR A 132 -4.27 1.93 0.39
C THR A 132 -3.17 2.08 -0.67
N ALA A 133 -3.34 1.43 -1.82
CA ALA A 133 -2.36 1.48 -2.91
C ALA A 133 -2.15 2.91 -3.42
N THR A 134 -3.23 3.65 -3.65
CA THR A 134 -3.14 5.02 -4.20
C THR A 134 -2.45 5.98 -3.24
N LEU A 135 -2.74 5.90 -1.93
CA LEU A 135 -2.10 6.77 -0.93
C LEU A 135 -0.65 6.39 -0.66
N ALA A 136 -0.32 5.09 -0.71
CA ALA A 136 1.06 4.62 -0.64
C ALA A 136 1.87 5.09 -1.87
N THR A 137 1.33 4.96 -3.08
CA THR A 137 1.95 5.50 -4.30
C THR A 137 2.12 7.02 -4.22
N ALA A 138 1.13 7.75 -3.70
CA ALA A 138 1.25 9.20 -3.51
C ALA A 138 2.41 9.56 -2.54
N ALA A 139 2.54 8.83 -1.44
CA ALA A 139 3.63 9.00 -0.48
C ALA A 139 5.00 8.67 -1.10
N ALA A 140 5.10 7.60 -1.89
CA ALA A 140 6.32 7.21 -2.57
C ALA A 140 6.75 8.23 -3.65
N LEU A 141 5.80 8.88 -4.31
CA LEU A 141 6.05 9.89 -5.34
C LEU A 141 6.46 11.25 -4.77
N ASP A 142 6.11 11.57 -3.52
CA ASP A 142 6.41 12.85 -2.87
C ASP A 142 7.89 13.00 -2.51
N LEU A 143 8.60 13.78 -3.31
CA LEU A 143 10.02 14.09 -3.12
C LEU A 143 10.31 14.89 -1.83
N ASN A 144 9.35 15.68 -1.34
CA ASN A 144 9.52 16.42 -0.08
C ASN A 144 9.29 15.53 1.14
N LEU A 145 8.48 14.48 0.98
CA LEU A 145 8.31 13.47 2.02
C LEU A 145 9.58 12.62 2.15
N ASN A 146 10.12 12.17 1.02
CA ASN A 146 11.33 11.36 0.93
C ASN A 146 11.32 10.20 1.95
N ALA A 147 10.23 9.43 1.92
CA ALA A 147 9.98 8.29 2.79
C ALA A 147 10.16 6.97 2.03
N ARG A 148 10.63 5.95 2.74
CA ARG A 148 10.57 4.55 2.31
C ARG A 148 9.22 3.97 2.71
N ILE A 149 8.52 3.37 1.76
CA ILE A 149 7.14 2.93 1.89
C ILE A 149 7.08 1.40 1.80
N CYS A 150 6.30 0.77 2.66
CA CYS A 150 5.90 -0.62 2.50
C CYS A 150 4.38 -0.69 2.43
N VAL A 151 3.85 -1.51 1.53
CA VAL A 151 2.44 -1.86 1.49
C VAL A 151 2.30 -3.33 1.85
N ILE A 152 1.42 -3.66 2.79
CA ILE A 152 1.14 -5.03 3.21
C ILE A 152 -0.28 -5.35 2.80
N ASP A 153 -0.44 -6.35 1.93
CA ASP A 153 -1.73 -6.95 1.62
C ASP A 153 -1.98 -8.07 2.64
N LEU A 154 -3.08 -7.98 3.39
CA LEU A 154 -3.55 -9.04 4.28
C LEU A 154 -4.89 -9.62 3.83
N ASP A 155 -5.44 -9.19 2.69
CA ASP A 155 -6.61 -9.83 2.10
C ASP A 155 -6.15 -11.10 1.35
N PRO A 156 -6.60 -12.31 1.74
CA PRO A 156 -6.20 -13.54 1.06
C PRO A 156 -6.53 -13.58 -0.44
N GLN A 157 -7.38 -12.69 -0.95
CA GLN A 157 -7.57 -12.50 -2.38
C GLN A 157 -6.32 -11.94 -3.10
N GLY A 158 -5.37 -11.34 -2.37
CA GLY A 158 -4.07 -10.87 -2.85
C GLY A 158 -4.15 -9.80 -3.94
N SER A 159 -5.29 -9.11 -4.03
CA SER A 159 -5.59 -8.21 -5.15
C SER A 159 -4.68 -6.98 -5.19
N LEU A 160 -4.15 -6.55 -4.04
CA LEU A 160 -3.24 -5.42 -3.97
C LEU A 160 -1.82 -5.85 -4.33
N GLY A 161 -1.36 -7.00 -3.80
CA GLY A 161 -0.06 -7.57 -4.11
C GLY A 161 0.15 -7.78 -5.61
N ASN A 162 -0.83 -8.39 -6.28
CA ASN A 162 -0.78 -8.65 -7.73
C ASN A 162 -0.64 -7.39 -8.59
N ASN A 163 -1.17 -6.25 -8.13
CA ASN A 163 -1.14 -5.00 -8.88
C ASN A 163 0.17 -4.23 -8.67
N LEU A 164 0.84 -4.38 -7.53
CA LEU A 164 2.01 -3.56 -7.20
C LEU A 164 3.36 -4.23 -7.51
N ILE A 165 3.41 -5.56 -7.57
CA ILE A 165 4.65 -6.30 -7.86
C ILE A 165 5.07 -6.05 -9.31
N HIS A 166 6.20 -5.37 -9.51
CA HIS A 166 6.74 -5.13 -10.86
C HIS A 166 7.71 -6.24 -11.28
N SER A 167 8.53 -6.76 -10.36
CA SER A 167 9.54 -7.75 -10.70
C SER A 167 9.72 -8.75 -9.58
N THR A 168 9.84 -10.02 -9.93
CA THR A 168 10.35 -11.04 -9.03
C THR A 168 11.62 -11.64 -9.59
N SER A 169 12.52 -12.04 -8.70
CA SER A 169 13.71 -12.82 -9.02
C SER A 169 13.48 -14.29 -8.67
N ASP A 170 14.21 -15.21 -9.31
CA ASP A 170 14.14 -16.64 -8.98
C ASP A 170 14.53 -16.92 -7.51
N ASP A 171 15.28 -16.02 -6.87
CA ASP A 171 15.69 -16.09 -5.46
C ASP A 171 14.70 -15.40 -4.49
N SER A 172 13.55 -14.93 -4.97
CA SER A 172 12.60 -14.19 -4.12
C SER A 172 11.99 -15.08 -3.04
N VAL A 173 11.87 -14.53 -1.83
CA VAL A 173 11.27 -15.23 -0.70
C VAL A 173 9.75 -15.09 -0.77
N TYR A 174 9.07 -16.15 -1.19
CA TYR A 174 7.60 -16.21 -1.25
C TYR A 174 7.00 -16.58 0.12
N LEU A 175 7.09 -15.67 1.08
CA LEU A 175 6.47 -15.79 2.40
C LEU A 175 5.44 -14.68 2.62
N THR A 176 4.39 -14.99 3.36
CA THR A 176 3.38 -14.00 3.77
C THR A 176 3.51 -13.65 5.24
N ILE A 177 2.89 -12.55 5.67
CA ILE A 177 2.81 -12.22 7.09
C ILE A 177 2.25 -13.40 7.89
N THR A 178 1.26 -14.10 7.35
CA THR A 178 0.65 -15.27 8.00
C THR A 178 1.64 -16.39 8.26
N ASP A 179 2.61 -16.65 7.38
CA ASP A 179 3.66 -17.64 7.62
C ASP A 179 4.48 -17.31 8.87
N VAL A 180 4.84 -16.04 9.03
CA VAL A 180 5.60 -15.56 10.18
C VAL A 180 4.76 -15.64 11.46
N LEU A 181 3.50 -15.22 11.40
CA LEU A 181 2.64 -15.20 12.58
C LEU A 181 2.33 -16.62 13.09
N LEU A 182 2.22 -17.60 12.19
CA LEU A 182 1.90 -18.98 12.55
C LEU A 182 3.12 -19.86 12.82
N SER A 183 4.34 -19.33 12.77
CA SER A 183 5.57 -20.13 12.88
C SER A 183 5.77 -20.85 14.24
N ASP A 184 5.13 -20.38 15.31
CA ASP A 184 5.10 -21.09 16.61
C ASP A 184 4.11 -22.28 16.63
N ILE A 185 3.20 -22.34 15.66
CA ILE A 185 2.00 -23.20 15.67
C ILE A 185 2.11 -24.28 14.59
N GLU A 186 2.76 -23.99 13.47
CA GLU A 186 2.94 -24.95 12.38
C GLU A 186 4.31 -24.87 11.72
N ASP A 187 4.74 -26.01 11.18
CA ASP A 187 5.92 -26.13 10.34
C ASP A 187 5.56 -25.65 8.93
N ASN A 188 6.13 -24.51 8.53
CA ASN A 188 5.90 -23.85 7.25
C ASN A 188 7.24 -23.33 6.68
N ASP A 189 7.20 -22.68 5.51
CA ASP A 189 8.39 -22.20 4.81
C ASP A 189 9.23 -21.25 5.70
N PHE A 190 8.62 -20.39 6.52
CA PHE A 190 9.34 -19.52 7.47
C PHE A 190 10.16 -20.34 8.48
N THR A 191 9.54 -21.36 9.09
CA THR A 191 10.26 -22.23 10.02
C THR A 191 11.34 -23.08 9.36
N GLN A 192 11.22 -23.37 8.05
CA GLN A 192 12.28 -24.05 7.30
C GLN A 192 13.51 -23.15 7.14
N TYR A 193 13.33 -21.86 6.84
CA TYR A 193 14.45 -20.91 6.81
C TYR A 193 15.13 -20.76 8.18
N LEU A 194 14.35 -20.72 9.27
CA LEU A 194 14.91 -20.73 10.62
C LEU A 194 15.80 -21.97 10.87
N LYS A 195 15.33 -23.16 10.45
CA LYS A 195 16.10 -24.42 10.56
C LYS A 195 17.38 -24.41 9.71
N GLN A 196 17.43 -23.61 8.64
CA GLN A 196 18.63 -23.40 7.82
C GLN A 196 19.63 -22.41 8.44
N GLY A 197 19.29 -21.78 9.56
CA GLY A 197 20.17 -20.89 10.32
C GLY A 197 19.96 -19.41 10.05
N TYR A 198 18.95 -19.03 9.26
CA TYR A 198 18.55 -17.63 9.12
C TYR A 198 17.84 -17.14 10.38
N THR A 199 18.06 -15.87 10.74
CA THR A 199 17.35 -15.20 11.85
C THR A 199 15.97 -14.73 11.42
N GLU A 200 15.05 -14.53 12.37
CA GLU A 200 13.72 -13.97 12.08
C GLU A 200 13.81 -12.62 11.38
N GLU A 201 14.73 -11.74 11.82
CA GLU A 201 14.94 -10.41 11.25
C GLU A 201 15.40 -10.47 9.79
N GLN A 202 16.33 -11.39 9.48
CA GLN A 202 16.79 -11.63 8.11
C GLN A 202 15.65 -12.09 7.21
N ILE A 203 14.84 -13.06 7.67
CA ILE A 203 13.75 -13.60 6.86
C ILE A 203 12.71 -12.51 6.63
N ILE A 204 12.22 -11.87 7.70
CA ILE A 204 11.19 -10.81 7.64
C ILE A 204 11.66 -9.65 6.76
N GLY A 205 12.94 -9.28 6.86
CA GLY A 205 13.53 -8.22 6.07
C GLY A 205 13.47 -8.48 4.56
N GLU A 206 13.49 -9.73 4.11
CA GLU A 206 13.57 -10.11 2.69
C GLU A 206 12.22 -10.58 2.10
N MET A 207 11.12 -10.47 2.85
CA MET A 207 9.78 -10.88 2.38
C MET A 207 9.13 -9.89 1.40
N ALA A 208 9.64 -8.67 1.32
CA ALA A 208 9.03 -7.62 0.52
C ALA A 208 9.49 -7.70 -0.94
N PHE A 209 8.54 -7.60 -1.86
CA PHE A 209 8.78 -7.53 -3.29
C PHE A 209 8.91 -6.08 -3.73
N SER A 210 9.87 -5.81 -4.62
CA SER A 210 10.04 -4.47 -5.17
C SER A 210 8.93 -4.11 -6.17
N THR A 211 8.54 -2.84 -6.13
CA THR A 211 7.61 -2.24 -7.10
C THR A 211 8.37 -1.48 -8.18
N HIS A 212 7.64 -0.81 -9.07
CA HIS A 212 8.21 0.12 -10.05
C HIS A 212 8.75 1.42 -9.44
N LEU A 213 8.54 1.64 -8.15
CA LEU A 213 9.07 2.78 -7.42
C LEU A 213 10.20 2.32 -6.48
N PRO A 214 11.38 2.96 -6.51
CA PRO A 214 12.58 2.49 -5.79
C PRO A 214 12.48 2.58 -4.27
N ASN A 215 11.49 3.32 -3.76
CA ASN A 215 11.27 3.56 -2.34
C ASN A 215 9.90 3.02 -1.89
N MET A 216 9.33 2.07 -2.63
CA MET A 216 8.08 1.40 -2.27
C MET A 216 8.20 -0.10 -2.55
N ASP A 217 7.99 -0.90 -1.51
CA ASP A 217 7.92 -2.36 -1.61
C ASP A 217 6.54 -2.86 -1.17
N VAL A 218 6.22 -4.10 -1.53
CA VAL A 218 4.96 -4.75 -1.20
C VAL A 218 5.17 -6.14 -0.59
N ILE A 219 4.48 -6.43 0.51
CA ILE A 219 4.35 -7.78 1.07
C ILE A 219 2.94 -8.27 0.70
N THR A 220 2.85 -9.42 0.03
CA THR A 220 1.58 -9.95 -0.47
C THR A 220 0.94 -10.92 0.51
N ALA A 221 -0.36 -11.17 0.32
CA ALA A 221 -1.08 -12.29 0.89
C ALA A 221 -1.38 -13.34 -0.19
N PHE A 222 -1.65 -14.57 0.25
CA PHE A 222 -2.09 -15.66 -0.60
C PHE A 222 -3.44 -16.22 -0.15
N PRO A 223 -4.22 -16.88 -1.03
CA PRO A 223 -5.49 -17.51 -0.64
C PRO A 223 -5.35 -18.53 0.50
N THR A 224 -4.16 -19.09 0.71
CA THR A 224 -3.84 -19.99 1.82
C THR A 224 -3.81 -19.29 3.19
N ASP A 225 -3.78 -17.96 3.24
CA ASP A 225 -3.67 -17.19 4.48
C ASP A 225 -4.95 -17.14 5.30
N ASP A 226 -6.09 -17.56 4.73
CA ASP A 226 -7.33 -17.82 5.49
C ASP A 226 -7.09 -18.74 6.71
N ARG A 227 -6.05 -19.59 6.65
CA ARG A 227 -5.61 -20.46 7.76
C ARG A 227 -5.33 -19.71 9.06
N PHE A 228 -4.98 -18.42 9.03
CA PHE A 228 -4.75 -17.63 10.25
C PHE A 228 -5.96 -17.67 11.18
N THR A 229 -7.14 -17.48 10.61
CA THR A 229 -8.42 -17.47 11.33
C THR A 229 -8.72 -18.85 11.90
N ASP A 230 -8.55 -19.90 11.10
CA ASP A 230 -8.78 -21.29 11.53
C ASP A 230 -7.88 -21.67 12.71
N LYS A 231 -6.59 -21.33 12.63
CA LYS A 231 -5.63 -21.58 13.71
C LYS A 231 -6.01 -20.80 14.95
N TYR A 232 -6.30 -19.51 14.83
CA TYR A 232 -6.71 -18.68 15.97
C TYR A 232 -7.87 -19.32 16.76
N TRP A 233 -8.92 -19.78 16.08
CA TRP A 233 -10.07 -20.39 16.76
C TRP A 233 -9.78 -21.78 17.36
N SER A 234 -8.78 -22.50 16.87
CA SER A 234 -8.35 -23.77 17.45
C SER A 234 -7.56 -23.63 18.77
N LEU A 235 -7.02 -22.44 19.04
CA LEU A 235 -6.19 -22.16 20.21
C LEU A 235 -7.02 -21.85 21.47
N ASP A 236 -6.38 -22.02 22.63
CA ASP A 236 -6.90 -21.51 23.90
C ASP A 236 -6.76 -19.98 24.02
N LYS A 237 -7.28 -19.41 25.11
CA LYS A 237 -7.28 -17.96 25.31
C LYS A 237 -5.87 -17.36 25.39
N GLU A 238 -4.93 -18.02 26.06
CA GLU A 238 -3.59 -17.48 26.26
C GLU A 238 -2.80 -17.48 24.95
N ALA A 239 -2.86 -18.58 24.21
CA ALA A 239 -2.22 -18.70 22.90
C ALA A 239 -2.83 -17.75 21.86
N ARG A 240 -4.15 -17.48 21.91
CA ARG A 240 -4.79 -16.44 21.08
C ARG A 240 -4.21 -15.05 21.36
N PHE A 241 -4.07 -14.67 22.63
CA PHE A 241 -3.49 -13.37 23.00
C PHE A 241 -2.07 -13.25 22.47
N LYS A 242 -1.24 -14.28 22.66
CA LYS A 242 0.12 -14.33 22.12
C LYS A 242 0.12 -14.19 20.60
N LEU A 243 -0.76 -14.90 19.90
CA LEU A 243 -0.83 -14.85 18.43
C LEU A 243 -1.18 -13.45 17.92
N LEU A 244 -2.13 -12.75 18.56
CA LEU A 244 -2.51 -11.39 18.15
C LEU A 244 -1.36 -10.39 18.29
N THR A 245 -0.50 -10.53 19.30
CA THR A 245 0.63 -9.62 19.53
C THR A 245 1.82 -9.88 18.62
N ARG A 246 1.92 -11.05 17.97
CA ARG A 246 3.11 -11.40 17.15
C ARG A 246 3.36 -10.40 16.03
N PHE A 247 2.32 -9.88 15.38
CA PHE A 247 2.53 -8.93 14.29
C PHE A 247 3.23 -7.66 14.80
N ARG A 248 2.74 -7.11 15.92
CA ARG A 248 3.31 -5.96 16.62
C ARG A 248 4.72 -6.22 17.16
N ASP A 249 4.96 -7.40 17.73
CA ASP A 249 6.17 -7.67 18.52
C ASP A 249 7.32 -8.25 17.68
N LEU A 250 7.01 -8.99 16.62
CA LEU A 250 8.01 -9.70 15.80
C LEU A 250 8.26 -9.01 14.45
N VAL A 251 7.20 -8.66 13.72
CA VAL A 251 7.32 -8.20 12.33
C VAL A 251 7.48 -6.69 12.24
N ILE A 252 6.61 -5.92 12.89
CA ILE A 252 6.63 -4.46 12.80
C ILE A 252 7.96 -3.83 13.21
N PRO A 253 8.69 -4.31 14.25
CA PRO A 253 9.99 -3.74 14.60
C PRO A 253 11.00 -3.86 13.45
N VAL A 254 11.09 -5.03 12.82
CA VAL A 254 11.97 -5.28 11.66
C VAL A 254 11.57 -4.39 10.48
N LEU A 255 10.27 -4.31 10.18
CA LEU A 255 9.79 -3.46 9.08
C LEU A 255 10.02 -1.97 9.35
N LYS A 256 9.92 -1.49 10.60
CA LYS A 256 10.18 -0.08 10.95
C LYS A 256 11.66 0.31 10.82
N GLU A 257 12.59 -0.65 10.77
CA GLU A 257 14.00 -0.38 10.42
C GLU A 257 14.17 -0.14 8.92
N LYS A 258 13.40 -0.83 8.07
CA LYS A 258 13.43 -0.74 6.61
C LYS A 258 12.46 0.27 5.99
N TYR A 259 11.40 0.66 6.69
CA TYR A 259 10.35 1.51 6.15
C TYR A 259 9.94 2.62 7.11
N ASP A 260 9.59 3.76 6.54
CA ASP A 260 9.16 4.96 7.25
C ASP A 260 7.63 4.99 7.40
N LEU A 261 6.91 4.55 6.38
CA LEU A 261 5.46 4.40 6.41
C LEU A 261 5.08 3.01 5.91
N ILE A 262 4.28 2.32 6.71
CA ILE A 262 3.79 0.97 6.41
C ILE A 262 2.28 1.07 6.25
N PHE A 263 1.78 0.93 5.02
CA PHE A 263 0.36 0.92 4.70
C PHE A 263 -0.14 -0.52 4.72
N ILE A 264 -1.26 -0.80 5.37
CA ILE A 264 -1.83 -2.16 5.45
C ILE A 264 -3.24 -2.16 4.86
N ASP A 265 -3.45 -3.03 3.87
CA ASP A 265 -4.78 -3.35 3.35
C ASP A 265 -5.33 -4.58 4.07
N THR A 266 -6.62 -4.51 4.42
CA THR A 266 -7.27 -5.52 5.27
C THR A 266 -8.40 -6.24 4.53
N PRO A 267 -8.68 -7.51 4.88
CA PRO A 267 -9.83 -8.21 4.33
C PRO A 267 -11.15 -7.53 4.72
N PRO A 268 -12.25 -7.79 3.99
CA PRO A 268 -13.53 -7.13 4.25
C PRO A 268 -14.29 -7.65 5.48
N GLN A 269 -13.87 -8.77 6.09
CA GLN A 269 -14.60 -9.41 7.19
C GLN A 269 -13.87 -9.22 8.52
N ASP A 270 -14.61 -8.88 9.59
CA ASP A 270 -14.07 -8.85 10.95
C ASP A 270 -13.45 -10.22 11.30
N SER A 271 -12.13 -10.25 11.46
CA SER A 271 -11.38 -11.50 11.57
C SER A 271 -10.14 -11.33 12.44
N PRO A 272 -9.60 -12.41 13.01
CA PRO A 272 -8.42 -12.35 13.87
C PRO A 272 -7.19 -11.68 13.25
N ILE A 273 -7.01 -11.76 11.92
CA ILE A 273 -5.88 -11.11 11.24
C ILE A 273 -6.00 -9.58 11.30
N ILE A 274 -7.21 -9.04 11.18
CA ILE A 274 -7.49 -7.61 11.40
C ILE A 274 -7.19 -7.22 12.84
N TRP A 275 -7.54 -8.07 13.81
CA TRP A 275 -7.26 -7.80 15.22
C TRP A 275 -5.76 -7.76 15.52
N SER A 276 -4.99 -8.68 14.94
CA SER A 276 -3.52 -8.66 15.03
C SER A 276 -2.93 -7.43 14.33
N THR A 277 -3.55 -6.99 13.24
CA THR A 277 -3.20 -5.75 12.54
C THR A 277 -3.48 -4.51 13.40
N ASN A 278 -4.62 -4.48 14.09
CA ASN A 278 -5.00 -3.40 14.99
C ASN A 278 -4.12 -3.33 16.25
N GLU A 279 -3.59 -4.46 16.72
CA GLU A 279 -2.53 -4.48 17.74
C GLU A 279 -1.22 -3.81 17.27
N ALA A 280 -0.94 -3.84 15.97
CA ALA A 280 0.27 -3.31 15.35
C ALA A 280 0.14 -1.86 14.85
N ALA A 281 -1.10 -1.36 14.69
CA ALA A 281 -1.39 -0.09 14.03
C ALA A 281 -0.97 1.15 14.84
N ASP A 282 -0.55 2.21 14.17
CA ASP A 282 -0.45 3.56 14.76
C ASP A 282 -1.66 4.43 14.35
N ALA A 283 -2.22 4.17 13.17
CA ALA A 283 -3.29 4.93 12.55
C ALA A 283 -4.28 4.03 11.81
N ILE A 284 -5.57 4.35 11.87
CA ILE A 284 -6.65 3.64 11.15
C ILE A 284 -7.39 4.61 10.22
N LEU A 285 -7.42 4.31 8.93
CA LEU A 285 -8.17 5.01 7.90
C LEU A 285 -9.41 4.20 7.54
N VAL A 286 -10.59 4.82 7.65
CA VAL A 286 -11.87 4.16 7.39
C VAL A 286 -12.49 4.73 6.12
N PRO A 287 -12.26 4.12 4.93
CA PRO A 287 -12.85 4.59 3.69
C PRO A 287 -14.34 4.25 3.67
N ILE A 288 -15.18 5.19 3.23
CA ILE A 288 -16.61 5.02 3.10
C ILE A 288 -17.14 5.65 1.81
N THR A 289 -17.96 4.92 1.09
CA THR A 289 -18.73 5.47 -0.04
C THR A 289 -19.99 6.16 0.46
N PRO A 290 -20.38 7.34 -0.06
CA PRO A 290 -21.49 8.13 0.46
C PRO A 290 -22.88 7.58 0.04
N ARG A 291 -23.17 6.31 0.32
CA ARG A 291 -24.46 5.67 0.04
C ARG A 291 -25.11 5.21 1.34
N GLU A 292 -26.44 5.22 1.43
CA GLU A 292 -27.15 4.93 2.70
C GLU A 292 -26.82 3.54 3.29
N TYR A 293 -26.67 2.52 2.45
CA TYR A 293 -26.26 1.19 2.92
C TYR A 293 -24.84 1.18 3.48
N ASP A 294 -23.95 2.00 2.95
CA ASP A 294 -22.56 2.09 3.41
C ASP A 294 -22.49 2.87 4.72
N PHE A 295 -23.32 3.91 4.87
CA PHE A 295 -23.52 4.62 6.13
C PHE A 295 -23.97 3.67 7.25
N ALA A 296 -24.98 2.82 6.98
CA ALA A 296 -25.47 1.85 7.96
C ALA A 296 -24.40 0.81 8.35
N SER A 297 -23.72 0.22 7.35
CA SER A 297 -22.64 -0.74 7.60
C SER A 297 -21.49 -0.13 8.41
N THR A 298 -21.08 1.10 8.06
CA THR A 298 -19.99 1.79 8.76
C THR A 298 -20.38 2.20 10.17
N THR A 299 -21.67 2.49 10.42
CA THR A 299 -22.16 2.74 11.79
C THR A 299 -21.93 1.51 12.68
N ASN A 300 -22.28 0.31 12.20
CA ASN A 300 -22.06 -0.93 12.94
C ASN A 300 -20.56 -1.19 13.16
N TYR A 301 -19.75 -0.93 12.14
CA TYR A 301 -18.29 -1.01 12.24
C TYR A 301 -17.74 -0.10 13.34
N MET A 302 -18.11 1.19 13.35
CA MET A 302 -17.62 2.16 14.33
C MET A 302 -17.99 1.81 15.78
N ILE A 303 -19.14 1.18 15.99
CA ILE A 303 -19.52 0.66 17.32
C ILE A 303 -18.65 -0.55 17.68
N THR A 304 -18.51 -1.49 16.75
CA THR A 304 -17.84 -2.78 17.01
C THR A 304 -16.33 -2.62 17.15
N ILE A 305 -15.68 -1.71 16.42
CA ILE A 305 -14.23 -1.50 16.51
C ILE A 305 -13.82 -1.01 17.90
N SER A 306 -14.62 -0.18 18.56
CA SER A 306 -14.32 0.27 19.93
C SER A 306 -14.28 -0.91 20.90
N ASP A 307 -15.35 -1.72 20.91
CA ASP A 307 -15.44 -2.92 21.75
C ASP A 307 -14.34 -3.92 21.41
N ARG A 308 -13.98 -4.03 20.12
CA ARG A 308 -12.91 -4.91 19.66
C ARG A 308 -11.57 -4.45 20.22
N LEU A 309 -11.21 -3.18 20.03
CA LEU A 309 -9.94 -2.61 20.48
C LEU A 309 -9.76 -2.78 22.00
N GLU A 310 -10.82 -2.57 22.79
CA GLU A 310 -10.79 -2.78 24.26
C GLU A 310 -10.50 -4.23 24.66
N GLN A 311 -10.86 -5.20 23.83
CA GLN A 311 -10.61 -6.63 24.07
C GLN A 311 -9.20 -7.07 23.64
N LEU A 312 -8.51 -6.26 22.85
CA LEU A 312 -7.16 -6.60 22.41
C LEU A 312 -6.13 -6.36 23.52
N PRO A 313 -4.96 -7.04 23.47
CA PRO A 313 -3.90 -6.88 24.47
C PRO A 313 -3.47 -5.43 24.73
N SER A 314 -3.36 -4.60 23.69
CA SER A 314 -3.01 -3.17 23.78
C SER A 314 -4.15 -2.29 24.30
N LYS A 315 -5.39 -2.80 24.32
CA LYS A 315 -6.61 -2.04 24.58
C LYS A 315 -6.80 -0.83 23.64
N GLY A 316 -6.16 -0.85 22.46
CA GLY A 316 -6.16 0.25 21.50
C GLY A 316 -5.29 1.45 21.88
N GLU A 317 -4.47 1.37 22.93
CA GLU A 317 -3.61 2.48 23.38
C GLU A 317 -2.52 2.86 22.36
N ASN A 318 -2.22 1.96 21.41
CA ASN A 318 -1.32 2.18 20.29
C ASN A 318 -1.92 3.10 19.21
N ILE A 319 -3.25 3.19 19.08
CA ILE A 319 -3.92 3.95 18.02
C ILE A 319 -3.88 5.44 18.34
N LYS A 320 -3.11 6.19 17.57
CA LYS A 320 -2.95 7.65 17.73
C LYS A 320 -3.90 8.44 16.85
N TRP A 321 -4.36 7.83 15.77
CA TRP A 321 -5.18 8.49 14.76
C TRP A 321 -6.21 7.52 14.18
N ILE A 322 -7.47 7.94 14.11
CA ILE A 322 -8.53 7.19 13.44
C ILE A 322 -9.48 8.16 12.76
N ASN A 323 -9.49 8.18 11.42
CA ASN A 323 -10.38 9.05 10.67
C ASN A 323 -11.12 8.32 9.55
N VAL A 324 -12.31 8.82 9.25
CA VAL A 324 -13.18 8.38 8.16
C VAL A 324 -12.91 9.23 6.92
N LEU A 325 -12.73 8.57 5.79
CA LEU A 325 -12.51 9.19 4.49
C LEU A 325 -13.66 8.87 3.55
N ALA A 326 -14.33 9.89 3.02
CA ALA A 326 -15.27 9.67 1.93
C ALA A 326 -14.52 9.36 0.62
N VAL A 327 -14.89 8.26 -0.02
CA VAL A 327 -14.31 7.81 -1.29
C VAL A 327 -15.39 7.61 -2.35
N ASN A 328 -14.98 7.64 -3.62
CA ASN A 328 -15.86 7.49 -4.77
C ASN A 328 -17.06 8.46 -4.75
N VAL A 329 -16.83 9.70 -4.34
CA VAL A 329 -17.88 10.72 -4.17
C VAL A 329 -18.32 11.28 -5.52
N ASP A 330 -19.59 11.12 -5.89
CA ASP A 330 -20.19 11.79 -7.05
C ASP A 330 -20.90 13.10 -6.67
N ASP A 331 -20.27 14.23 -6.97
CA ASP A 331 -20.83 15.57 -6.74
C ASP A 331 -22.07 15.88 -7.60
N ARG A 332 -22.42 15.03 -8.57
CA ARG A 332 -23.64 15.18 -9.37
C ARG A 332 -24.83 14.49 -8.72
N SER A 333 -24.59 13.54 -7.83
CA SER A 333 -25.62 12.80 -7.12
C SER A 333 -26.10 13.56 -5.89
N GLN A 334 -27.27 14.18 -5.99
CA GLN A 334 -27.92 14.83 -4.85
C GLN A 334 -28.21 13.88 -3.69
N HIS A 335 -28.36 12.58 -3.97
CA HIS A 335 -28.50 11.56 -2.94
C HIS A 335 -27.19 11.37 -2.17
N GLU A 336 -26.07 11.18 -2.88
CA GLU A 336 -24.76 11.02 -2.25
C GLU A 336 -24.34 12.26 -1.48
N ILE A 337 -24.62 13.47 -1.99
CA ILE A 337 -24.36 14.72 -1.27
C ILE A 337 -25.12 14.77 0.06
N ARG A 338 -26.37 14.30 0.11
CA ARG A 338 -27.13 14.25 1.37
C ARG A 338 -26.50 13.27 2.37
N THR A 339 -26.08 12.10 1.91
CA THR A 339 -25.42 11.10 2.77
C THR A 339 -24.03 11.58 3.21
N LEU A 340 -23.27 12.24 2.34
CA LEU A 340 -21.98 12.88 2.68
C LEU A 340 -22.15 13.94 3.77
N ASN A 341 -23.13 14.83 3.63
CA ASN A 341 -23.44 15.83 4.66
C ASN A 341 -23.84 15.20 5.99
N LYS A 342 -24.57 14.07 5.95
CA LYS A 342 -24.90 13.28 7.14
C LYS A 342 -23.64 12.69 7.79
N LEU A 343 -22.70 12.16 7.01
CA LEU A 343 -21.40 11.68 7.49
C LEU A 343 -20.61 12.79 8.18
N VAL A 344 -20.45 13.94 7.52
CA VAL A 344 -19.74 15.11 8.09
C VAL A 344 -20.34 15.51 9.44
N ARG A 345 -21.67 15.55 9.56
CA ARG A 345 -22.36 15.95 10.81
C ARG A 345 -22.24 14.93 11.94
N THR A 346 -22.14 13.64 11.60
CA THR A 346 -22.14 12.53 12.57
C THR A 346 -20.74 12.16 13.02
N VAL A 347 -19.79 12.06 12.10
CA VAL A 347 -18.39 11.69 12.37
C VAL A 347 -17.58 12.86 12.93
N ARG A 348 -17.88 14.09 12.51
CA ARG A 348 -17.29 15.34 13.01
C ARG A 348 -15.76 15.36 12.91
N ASP A 349 -15.06 15.52 14.03
CA ASP A 349 -13.61 15.78 14.10
C ASP A 349 -12.77 14.60 13.59
N ARG A 350 -13.37 13.41 13.48
CA ARG A 350 -12.74 12.22 12.89
C ARG A 350 -13.04 12.08 11.40
N PHE A 351 -13.64 13.08 10.75
CA PHE A 351 -13.93 13.04 9.32
C PHE A 351 -12.88 13.83 8.53
N MET A 352 -12.29 13.21 7.51
CA MET A 352 -11.39 13.92 6.60
C MET A 352 -12.17 14.97 5.81
N THR A 353 -11.63 16.19 5.75
CA THR A 353 -12.26 17.32 5.05
C THR A 353 -12.20 17.18 3.54
N THR A 354 -11.20 16.45 3.06
CA THR A 354 -10.99 16.08 1.67
C THR A 354 -11.61 14.72 1.38
N ASN A 355 -11.91 14.45 0.10
CA ASN A 355 -12.51 13.20 -0.33
C ASN A 355 -11.98 12.76 -1.69
N ILE A 356 -11.97 11.44 -1.92
CA ILE A 356 -11.64 10.87 -3.23
C ILE A 356 -12.90 10.94 -4.10
N LYS A 357 -12.79 11.62 -5.25
CA LYS A 357 -13.92 11.83 -6.17
C LYS A 357 -14.18 10.60 -7.02
N HIS A 358 -15.43 10.42 -7.44
CA HIS A 358 -15.79 9.45 -8.46
C HIS A 358 -15.13 9.83 -9.78
N SER A 359 -14.42 8.88 -10.40
CA SER A 359 -13.81 9.04 -11.72
C SER A 359 -13.57 7.69 -12.39
N GLU A 360 -13.83 7.64 -13.70
CA GLU A 360 -13.51 6.49 -14.56
C GLU A 360 -12.01 6.18 -14.62
N ALA A 361 -11.16 7.16 -14.28
CA ALA A 361 -9.71 6.99 -14.24
C ALA A 361 -9.26 5.91 -13.24
N PHE A 362 -9.96 5.76 -12.11
CA PHE A 362 -9.67 4.71 -11.13
C PHE A 362 -9.96 3.31 -11.68
N VAL A 363 -11.06 3.17 -12.43
CA VAL A 363 -11.43 1.90 -13.06
C VAL A 363 -10.41 1.56 -14.15
N ALA A 364 -10.10 2.51 -15.02
CA ALA A 364 -9.14 2.32 -16.11
C ALA A 364 -7.73 1.98 -15.61
N ALA A 365 -7.30 2.58 -14.48
CA ALA A 365 -6.03 2.22 -13.86
C ALA A 365 -6.07 0.81 -13.26
N ALA A 366 -7.14 0.46 -12.54
CA ALA A 366 -7.29 -0.86 -11.92
C ALA A 366 -7.33 -2.01 -12.95
N GLU A 367 -7.96 -1.81 -14.11
CA GLU A 367 -7.95 -2.78 -15.22
C GLU A 367 -6.55 -3.07 -15.78
N LYS A 368 -5.59 -2.18 -15.51
CA LYS A 368 -4.18 -2.32 -15.87
C LYS A 368 -3.31 -2.77 -14.70
N GLY A 369 -3.90 -3.09 -13.55
CA GLY A 369 -3.15 -3.37 -12.32
C GLY A 369 -2.37 -2.17 -11.80
N ARG A 370 -2.82 -0.94 -12.07
CA ARG A 370 -2.11 0.31 -11.74
C ARG A 370 -2.94 1.18 -10.80
N THR A 371 -2.29 2.09 -10.08
CA THR A 371 -3.00 3.17 -9.37
C THR A 371 -3.33 4.31 -10.34
N VAL A 372 -4.24 5.21 -9.96
CA VAL A 372 -4.56 6.37 -10.82
C VAL A 372 -3.38 7.32 -11.02
N LEU A 373 -2.38 7.28 -10.13
CA LEU A 373 -1.16 8.08 -10.22
C LEU A 373 -0.14 7.50 -11.21
N ASP A 374 -0.30 6.22 -11.56
CA ASP A 374 0.58 5.47 -12.45
C ASP A 374 0.23 5.64 -13.93
N ILE A 375 -0.98 6.09 -14.24
CA ILE A 375 -1.41 6.37 -15.61
C ILE A 375 -1.11 7.82 -15.99
N LYS A 376 -1.04 8.12 -17.29
CA LYS A 376 -0.90 9.49 -17.82
C LYS A 376 -2.01 9.82 -18.82
N LYS A 377 -2.34 11.12 -18.93
CA LYS A 377 -3.31 11.62 -19.92
C LYS A 377 -2.99 11.20 -21.36
N SER A 378 -1.71 11.06 -21.70
CA SER A 378 -1.23 10.64 -23.02
C SER A 378 -1.57 9.19 -23.37
N GLU A 379 -1.98 8.38 -22.39
CA GLU A 379 -2.42 7.01 -22.62
C GLU A 379 -3.90 6.94 -23.02
N GLU A 380 -4.64 8.05 -22.95
CA GLU A 380 -6.03 8.19 -23.41
C GLU A 380 -7.01 7.14 -22.83
N LEU A 381 -6.67 6.55 -21.67
CA LEU A 381 -7.48 5.53 -20.98
C LEU A 381 -8.81 6.07 -20.45
N CYS A 382 -8.90 7.38 -20.23
CA CYS A 382 -10.12 8.08 -19.86
C CYS A 382 -10.04 9.54 -20.34
N SER A 383 -11.14 10.30 -20.24
CA SER A 383 -11.10 11.72 -20.58
C SER A 383 -10.13 12.50 -19.67
N SER A 384 -9.41 13.49 -20.22
CA SER A 384 -8.45 14.30 -19.45
C SER A 384 -9.09 14.95 -18.21
N LYS A 385 -10.37 15.31 -18.30
CA LYS A 385 -11.14 15.86 -17.18
C LYS A 385 -11.32 14.84 -16.05
N GLN A 386 -11.61 13.58 -16.37
CA GLN A 386 -11.77 12.52 -15.37
C GLN A 386 -10.43 12.18 -14.72
N TYR A 387 -9.34 12.16 -15.49
CA TYR A 387 -7.98 12.05 -14.94
C TYR A 387 -7.69 13.18 -13.94
N ASP A 388 -7.94 14.44 -14.32
CA ASP A 388 -7.68 15.60 -13.45
C ASP A 388 -8.47 15.54 -12.15
N ILE A 389 -9.75 15.16 -12.22
CA ILE A 389 -10.61 14.99 -11.04
C ILE A 389 -10.02 13.94 -10.09
N ALA A 390 -9.59 12.80 -10.63
CA ALA A 390 -9.03 11.73 -9.82
C ALA A 390 -7.71 12.16 -9.17
N GLU A 391 -6.74 12.63 -9.97
CA GLU A 391 -5.41 13.04 -9.50
C GLU A 391 -5.50 14.15 -8.45
N MET A 392 -6.28 15.21 -8.70
CA MET A 392 -6.44 16.31 -7.75
C MET A 392 -7.11 15.87 -6.44
N SER A 393 -8.11 14.99 -6.51
CA SER A 393 -8.80 14.49 -5.32
C SER A 393 -7.87 13.62 -4.46
N VAL A 394 -7.09 12.75 -5.09
CA VAL A 394 -6.07 11.93 -4.41
C VAL A 394 -5.02 12.79 -3.77
N GLN A 395 -4.47 13.78 -4.48
CA GLN A 395 -3.45 14.67 -3.94
C GLN A 395 -3.98 15.46 -2.74
N SER A 396 -5.24 15.92 -2.78
CA SER A 396 -5.86 16.62 -1.65
C SER A 396 -5.97 15.73 -0.41
N VAL A 397 -6.43 14.48 -0.59
CA VAL A 397 -6.53 13.50 0.50
C VAL A 397 -5.16 13.10 1.04
N TYR A 398 -4.20 12.84 0.15
CA TYR A 398 -2.83 12.52 0.52
C TYR A 398 -2.19 13.62 1.36
N GLN A 399 -2.32 14.89 0.94
CA GLN A 399 -1.77 16.03 1.68
C GLN A 399 -2.40 16.16 3.07
N GLN A 400 -3.72 15.98 3.18
CA GLN A 400 -4.38 15.97 4.49
C GLN A 400 -3.85 14.82 5.37
N LEU A 401 -3.86 13.59 4.85
CA LEU A 401 -3.39 12.40 5.56
C LEU A 401 -1.96 12.59 6.07
N ILE A 402 -1.02 12.96 5.19
CA ILE A 402 0.39 12.98 5.56
C ILE A 402 0.72 14.07 6.58
N ASN A 403 0.01 15.21 6.53
CA ASN A 403 0.16 16.27 7.52
C ASN A 403 -0.34 15.81 8.90
N GLU A 404 -1.47 15.11 8.94
CA GLU A 404 -2.01 14.55 10.18
C GLU A 404 -1.10 13.44 10.73
N ILE A 405 -0.59 12.54 9.88
CA ILE A 405 0.39 11.51 10.28
C ILE A 405 1.67 12.16 10.84
N LYS A 406 2.24 13.17 10.18
CA LYS A 406 3.43 13.89 10.65
C LYS A 406 3.20 14.53 12.02
N SER A 407 2.00 15.05 12.29
CA SER A 407 1.69 15.80 13.52
C SER A 407 1.93 15.00 14.82
N PHE A 408 1.70 13.69 14.79
CA PHE A 408 1.97 12.80 15.93
C PHE A 408 3.22 11.93 15.74
N SER A 409 4.02 12.20 14.70
CA SER A 409 5.21 11.43 14.35
C SER A 409 6.53 12.16 14.60
N VAL A 410 6.49 13.44 14.96
CA VAL A 410 7.70 14.24 15.23
C VAL A 410 8.58 13.55 16.28
N ARG A 411 9.88 13.40 16.00
CA ARG A 411 10.87 12.93 16.97
C ARG A 411 11.14 14.02 18.01
N GLU A 412 11.32 13.63 19.26
CA GLU A 412 11.57 14.58 20.36
C GLU A 412 12.85 15.39 20.14
N ASP A 413 13.87 14.80 19.51
CA ASP A 413 15.16 15.44 19.20
C ASP A 413 15.13 16.39 17.98
N SER A 414 14.00 16.47 17.27
CA SER A 414 13.83 17.29 16.06
C SER A 414 13.13 18.63 16.32
N LYS A 415 12.82 18.95 17.58
CA LYS A 415 12.32 20.25 18.05
C LYS A 415 13.47 21.12 18.53
#